data_AF-A0A4R3ACD0-F1
#
_entry.id   AF-A0A4R3ACD0-F1
#
_cell.length_a   1.000
_cell.length_b   1.000
_cell.length_c   1.000
_cell.angle_alpha   90.00
_cell.angle_beta   90.00
_cell.angle_gamma   90.00
#
_symmetry.space_group_name_H-M   'P 1'
#
loop_
_entity.id
_entity.type
_entity.pdbx_description
1 polymer ?
#
loop_
_entity_poly.entity_id
_entity_poly.type
_entity_poly.pdbx_seq_one_letter_code
_entity_poly.pdbx_strand_id
1 'polypeptide(L)'
;MGNFECYKKNLLISVGNWAVCKAVCNKITLNMKNIIYLIFLSILCFAIGFLSFSSIETYMLKVFKNYDLTYSHLNTQFLHKLAFSFICSILPIGINTVWRTTSTEKGASKFISLLLFYLTIGVFFLTRYSILKTALLSQEESGSLISISFENLNFPLYIFIAEILGFVVMYLFLKYNKSKA
;
A
#
# COMPACT_ATOMS: atom_id res chain seq x y z
N MET A 1 -0.44 11.82 -69.78
CA MET A 1 -0.15 10.85 -68.70
C MET A 1 0.66 11.57 -67.63
N GLY A 2 0.20 11.57 -66.38
CA GLY A 2 0.96 12.15 -65.26
C GLY A 2 0.14 13.08 -64.37
N ASN A 3 -0.88 12.57 -63.68
CA ASN A 3 -1.51 13.30 -62.57
C ASN A 3 -2.18 12.39 -61.53
N PHE A 4 -1.60 11.21 -61.27
CA PHE A 4 -2.12 10.23 -60.29
C PHE A 4 -1.22 10.02 -59.06
N GLU A 5 -0.03 10.63 -58.99
CA GLU A 5 0.87 10.45 -57.83
C GLU A 5 0.66 11.48 -56.71
N CYS A 6 0.03 12.62 -56.96
CA CYS A 6 -0.16 13.66 -55.94
C CYS A 6 -1.33 13.36 -54.97
N TYR A 7 -2.36 12.63 -55.43
CA TYR A 7 -3.51 12.26 -54.57
C TYR A 7 -3.23 11.09 -53.61
N LYS A 8 -2.23 10.26 -53.90
CA LYS A 8 -1.88 9.11 -53.04
C LYS A 8 -1.13 9.52 -51.77
N LYS A 9 -0.39 10.64 -51.83
CA LYS A 9 0.40 11.15 -50.70
C LYS A 9 -0.44 11.83 -49.62
N ASN A 10 -1.54 12.52 -50.00
CA ASN A 10 -2.42 13.18 -49.04
C ASN A 10 -3.40 12.22 -48.33
N LEU A 11 -3.74 11.08 -48.94
CA LEU A 11 -4.57 10.06 -48.25
C LEU A 11 -3.78 9.29 -47.18
N LEU A 12 -2.50 9.00 -47.41
CA LEU A 12 -1.64 8.27 -46.47
C LEU A 12 -1.33 9.08 -45.19
N ILE A 13 -1.26 10.41 -45.30
CA ILE A 13 -1.04 11.31 -44.14
C ILE A 13 -2.29 11.40 -43.26
N SER A 14 -3.49 11.36 -43.87
CA SER A 14 -4.78 11.36 -43.15
C SER A 14 -5.03 10.06 -42.36
N VAL A 15 -4.74 8.90 -42.96
CA VAL A 15 -4.94 7.59 -42.30
C VAL A 15 -3.90 7.33 -41.20
N GLY A 16 -2.65 7.77 -41.40
CA GLY A 16 -1.61 7.72 -40.37
C GLY A 16 -1.95 8.56 -39.14
N ASN A 17 -2.53 9.75 -39.34
CA ASN A 17 -2.98 10.62 -38.24
C ASN A 17 -4.17 10.02 -37.48
N TRP A 18 -5.08 9.33 -38.16
CA TRP A 18 -6.24 8.70 -37.51
C TRP A 18 -5.86 7.49 -36.65
N ALA A 19 -4.91 6.67 -37.11
CA ALA A 19 -4.38 5.55 -36.33
C ALA A 19 -3.60 6.02 -35.10
N VAL A 20 -2.77 7.07 -35.25
CA VAL A 20 -2.04 7.69 -34.13
C VAL A 20 -3.01 8.35 -33.15
N CYS A 21 -4.00 9.10 -33.64
CA CYS A 21 -4.99 9.75 -32.78
C CYS A 21 -5.88 8.73 -32.05
N LYS A 22 -6.26 7.64 -32.71
CA LYS A 22 -6.96 6.51 -32.08
C LYS A 22 -6.09 5.81 -31.04
N ALA A 23 -4.81 5.59 -31.30
CA ALA A 23 -3.89 4.98 -30.34
C ALA A 23 -3.63 5.89 -29.12
N VAL A 24 -3.45 7.19 -29.33
CA VAL A 24 -3.30 8.20 -28.27
C VAL A 24 -4.58 8.31 -27.45
N CYS A 25 -5.74 8.42 -28.09
CA CYS A 25 -7.03 8.48 -27.41
C CYS A 25 -7.26 7.19 -26.61
N ASN A 26 -7.03 6.01 -27.19
CA ASN A 26 -7.19 4.73 -26.48
C ASN A 26 -6.23 4.62 -25.28
N LYS A 27 -4.99 5.12 -25.40
CA LYS A 27 -4.01 5.19 -24.30
C LYS A 27 -4.44 6.14 -23.18
N ILE A 28 -5.02 7.29 -23.53
CA ILE A 28 -5.58 8.26 -22.57
C ILE A 28 -6.76 7.63 -21.83
N THR A 29 -7.70 7.00 -22.53
CA THR A 29 -8.88 6.37 -21.92
C THR A 29 -8.49 5.20 -21.01
N LEU A 30 -7.49 4.40 -21.40
CA LEU A 30 -6.94 3.33 -20.56
C LEU A 30 -6.28 3.88 -19.29
N ASN A 31 -5.53 4.98 -19.41
CA ASN A 31 -4.93 5.65 -18.26
C ASN A 31 -5.99 6.19 -17.29
N MET A 32 -7.07 6.81 -17.80
CA MET A 32 -8.15 7.33 -16.97
C MET A 32 -8.90 6.22 -16.24
N LYS A 33 -9.22 5.11 -16.92
CA LYS A 33 -9.84 3.93 -16.29
C LYS A 33 -8.97 3.40 -15.14
N ASN A 34 -7.67 3.24 -15.39
CA ASN A 34 -6.73 2.75 -14.38
C ASN A 34 -6.65 3.68 -13.16
N ILE A 35 -6.71 5.00 -13.35
CA ILE A 35 -6.75 5.98 -12.26
C ILE A 35 -8.05 5.85 -11.45
N ILE A 36 -9.20 5.71 -12.13
CA ILE A 36 -10.49 5.53 -11.45
C ILE A 36 -10.50 4.25 -10.62
N TYR A 37 -10.00 3.13 -11.18
CA TYR A 37 -9.87 1.88 -10.42
C TYR A 37 -8.96 2.03 -9.21
N LEU A 38 -7.85 2.75 -9.35
CA LEU A 38 -6.92 3.01 -8.24
C LEU A 38 -7.58 3.83 -7.13
N ILE A 39 -8.33 4.88 -7.49
CA ILE A 39 -9.07 5.72 -6.55
C ILE A 39 -10.11 4.88 -5.81
N PHE A 40 -10.91 4.10 -6.54
CA PHE A 40 -11.93 3.24 -5.96
C PHE A 40 -11.32 2.21 -5.00
N LEU A 41 -10.21 1.57 -5.39
CA LEU A 41 -9.49 0.63 -4.55
C LEU A 41 -8.94 1.31 -3.28
N SER A 42 -8.45 2.56 -3.39
CA SER A 42 -7.95 3.33 -2.25
C SER A 42 -9.07 3.68 -1.26
N ILE A 43 -10.24 4.06 -1.76
CA ILE A 43 -11.44 4.32 -0.93
C ILE A 43 -11.90 3.02 -0.24
N LEU A 44 -11.89 1.90 -0.97
CA LEU A 44 -12.25 0.61 -0.42
C LEU A 44 -11.26 0.17 0.68
N CYS A 45 -9.96 0.33 0.47
CA CYS A 45 -8.94 0.08 1.48
C CYS A 45 -9.09 1.01 2.70
N PHE A 46 -9.45 2.28 2.50
CA PHE A 46 -9.75 3.20 3.60
C PHE A 46 -10.90 2.68 4.47
N ALA A 47 -12.03 2.32 3.85
CA ALA A 47 -13.22 1.83 4.54
C ALA A 47 -12.95 0.52 5.30
N ILE A 48 -12.26 -0.43 4.65
CA ILE A 48 -11.85 -1.69 5.29
C ILE A 48 -10.93 -1.41 6.48
N GLY A 49 -9.94 -0.53 6.32
CA GLY A 49 -9.03 -0.15 7.39
C GLY A 49 -9.77 0.43 8.59
N PHE A 50 -10.73 1.33 8.33
CA PHE A 50 -11.52 2.00 9.38
C PHE A 50 -12.35 1.00 10.20
N LEU A 51 -13.03 0.09 9.52
CA LEU A 51 -13.89 -0.92 10.16
C LEU A 51 -13.07 -1.99 10.88
N SER A 52 -11.93 -2.38 10.32
CA SER A 52 -11.14 -3.51 10.83
C SER A 52 -10.23 -3.15 12.00
N PHE A 53 -9.90 -1.86 12.19
CA PHE A 53 -8.92 -1.44 13.19
C PHE A 53 -9.27 -1.91 14.62
N SER A 54 -10.54 -1.76 15.04
CA SER A 54 -10.97 -2.19 16.39
C SER A 54 -10.80 -3.68 16.60
N SER A 55 -11.02 -4.49 15.55
CA SER A 55 -10.84 -5.95 15.60
C SER A 55 -9.37 -6.32 15.67
N ILE A 56 -8.51 -5.65 14.91
CA ILE A 56 -7.04 -5.82 14.96
C ILE A 56 -6.52 -5.49 16.36
N GLU A 57 -6.99 -4.37 16.91
CA GLU A 57 -6.66 -3.95 18.26
C GLU A 57 -7.08 -4.98 19.32
N THR A 58 -8.33 -5.43 19.26
CA THR A 58 -8.87 -6.45 20.18
C THR A 58 -8.11 -7.78 20.05
N TYR A 59 -7.70 -8.15 18.84
CA TYR A 59 -6.91 -9.35 18.63
C TYR A 59 -5.53 -9.23 19.26
N MET A 60 -4.86 -8.08 19.09
CA MET A 60 -3.58 -7.80 19.73
C MET A 60 -3.70 -7.86 21.26
N LEU A 61 -4.77 -7.30 21.81
CA LEU A 61 -5.12 -7.32 23.22
C LEU A 61 -5.26 -8.72 23.80
N LYS A 62 -5.99 -9.62 23.13
CA LYS A 62 -6.18 -11.00 23.59
C LYS A 62 -4.88 -11.78 23.75
N VAL A 63 -3.81 -11.38 23.06
CA VAL A 63 -2.49 -12.00 23.18
C VAL A 63 -1.80 -11.56 24.47
N PHE A 64 -2.09 -10.37 24.98
CA PHE A 64 -1.61 -9.85 26.26
C PHE A 64 -2.60 -10.21 27.39
N LYS A 65 -2.70 -11.50 27.72
CA LYS A 65 -3.69 -12.09 28.65
C LYS A 65 -3.86 -11.41 30.03
N ASN A 66 -2.94 -10.53 30.45
CA ASN A 66 -2.93 -9.89 31.77
C ASN A 66 -2.98 -8.35 31.73
N TYR A 67 -3.24 -7.74 30.57
CA TYR A 67 -3.17 -6.28 30.42
C TYR A 67 -4.48 -5.70 29.90
N ASP A 68 -5.04 -4.73 30.62
CA ASP A 68 -6.11 -3.87 30.13
C ASP A 68 -5.50 -2.70 29.37
N LEU A 69 -5.72 -2.62 28.05
CA LEU A 69 -5.45 -1.40 27.28
C LEU A 69 -6.69 -0.53 27.33
N THR A 70 -6.56 0.61 27.99
CA THR A 70 -7.58 1.65 28.01
C THR A 70 -7.12 2.81 27.14
N TYR A 71 -7.98 3.26 26.23
CA TYR A 71 -7.84 4.61 25.70
C TYR A 71 -8.23 5.59 26.79
N SER A 72 -7.38 6.58 27.01
CA SER A 72 -7.68 7.72 27.88
C SER A 72 -8.80 8.56 27.30
N HIS A 73 -8.95 8.60 25.97
CA HIS A 73 -9.92 9.44 25.28
C HIS A 73 -10.58 8.76 24.06
N LEU A 74 -11.89 8.95 23.88
CA LEU A 74 -12.59 8.53 22.66
C LEU A 74 -12.02 9.20 21.39
N ASN A 75 -11.53 10.44 21.54
CA ASN A 75 -10.95 11.19 20.45
C ASN A 75 -9.67 10.52 19.92
N THR A 76 -8.80 9.99 20.80
CA THR A 76 -7.56 9.32 20.38
C THR A 76 -7.84 8.00 19.69
N GLN A 77 -8.85 7.24 20.15
CA GLN A 77 -9.32 6.04 19.45
C GLN A 77 -9.81 6.34 18.04
N PHE A 78 -10.58 7.41 17.85
CA PHE A 78 -11.06 7.82 16.54
C PHE A 78 -9.91 8.28 15.61
N LEU A 79 -8.97 9.06 16.12
CA LEU A 79 -7.79 9.51 15.37
C LEU A 79 -6.90 8.35 14.94
N HIS A 80 -6.71 7.34 15.80
CA HIS A 80 -5.95 6.13 15.44
C HIS A 80 -6.63 5.32 14.33
N LYS A 81 -7.95 5.17 14.37
CA LYS A 81 -8.73 4.54 13.30
C LYS A 81 -8.53 5.28 11.98
N LEU A 82 -8.71 6.60 11.99
CA LEU A 82 -8.50 7.43 10.81
C LEU A 82 -7.08 7.29 10.26
N ALA A 83 -6.06 7.40 11.12
CA ALA A 83 -4.67 7.27 10.71
C ALA A 83 -4.40 5.92 10.03
N PHE A 84 -4.87 4.82 10.63
CA PHE A 84 -4.74 3.49 10.04
C PHE A 84 -5.48 3.38 8.69
N SER A 85 -6.67 3.94 8.56
CA SER A 85 -7.41 3.97 7.29
C SER A 85 -6.67 4.74 6.20
N PHE A 86 -6.05 5.87 6.52
CA PHE A 86 -5.23 6.63 5.58
C PHE A 86 -4.00 5.85 5.14
N ILE A 87 -3.36 5.14 6.06
CA ILE A 87 -2.24 4.25 5.75
C ILE A 87 -2.70 3.16 4.75
N CYS A 88 -3.80 2.47 5.03
CA CYS A 88 -4.36 1.47 4.12
C CYS A 88 -4.75 2.04 2.75
N SER A 89 -5.22 3.28 2.67
CA SER A 89 -5.63 3.89 1.40
C SER A 89 -4.46 4.26 0.50
N ILE A 90 -3.27 4.46 1.07
CA ILE A 90 -2.03 4.74 0.31
C ILE A 90 -1.48 3.47 -0.33
N LEU A 91 -1.76 2.28 0.23
CA LEU A 91 -1.22 1.00 -0.24
C LEU A 91 -1.40 0.76 -1.75
N PRO A 92 -2.61 0.86 -2.34
CA PRO A 92 -2.79 0.65 -3.78
C PRO A 92 -1.95 1.62 -4.62
N ILE A 93 -1.88 2.88 -4.18
CA ILE A 93 -1.17 3.96 -4.86
C ILE A 93 0.33 3.68 -4.85
N GLY A 94 0.89 3.33 -3.69
CA GLY A 94 2.30 3.00 -3.53
C GLY A 94 2.72 1.79 -4.35
N ILE A 95 1.95 0.69 -4.28
CA ILE A 95 2.21 -0.54 -5.05
C ILE A 95 2.21 -0.25 -6.55
N ASN A 96 1.18 0.44 -7.04
CA ASN A 96 1.07 0.79 -8.46
C ASN A 96 2.21 1.73 -8.91
N THR A 97 2.64 2.66 -8.05
CA THR A 97 3.77 3.56 -8.33
C THR A 97 5.07 2.76 -8.49
N VAL A 98 5.37 1.86 -7.56
CA VAL A 98 6.57 1.01 -7.64
C VAL A 98 6.57 0.18 -8.94
N TRP A 99 5.46 -0.50 -9.26
CA TRP A 99 5.37 -1.31 -10.48
C TRP A 99 5.50 -0.52 -11.77
N ARG A 100 4.97 0.71 -11.81
CA ARG A 100 5.12 1.61 -12.96
C ARG A 100 6.57 2.06 -13.12
N THR A 101 7.21 2.48 -12.04
CA THR A 101 8.61 2.96 -12.06
C THR A 101 9.58 1.86 -12.48
N THR A 102 9.34 0.61 -12.08
CA THR A 102 10.21 -0.52 -12.48
C THR A 102 9.83 -1.13 -13.83
N SER A 103 8.74 -0.67 -14.46
CA SER A 103 8.20 -1.23 -15.72
C SER A 103 7.95 -2.73 -15.62
N THR A 104 7.37 -3.19 -14.51
CA THR A 104 7.18 -4.63 -14.27
C THR A 104 6.02 -5.16 -15.12
N GLU A 105 6.33 -5.95 -16.14
CA GLU A 105 5.31 -6.56 -17.01
C GLU A 105 4.91 -7.96 -16.55
N LYS A 106 5.84 -8.74 -16.00
CA LYS A 106 5.62 -10.14 -15.59
C LYS A 106 4.77 -10.23 -14.32
N GLY A 107 3.64 -10.94 -14.41
CA GLY A 107 2.72 -11.19 -13.29
C GLY A 107 3.39 -11.89 -12.09
N ALA A 108 4.27 -12.86 -12.35
CA ALA A 108 5.01 -13.55 -11.29
C ALA A 108 5.90 -12.60 -10.47
N SER A 109 6.59 -11.65 -11.12
CA SER A 109 7.40 -10.64 -10.43
C SER A 109 6.55 -9.70 -9.59
N LYS A 110 5.36 -9.32 -10.07
CA LYS A 110 4.39 -8.53 -9.27
C LYS A 110 3.95 -9.29 -8.02
N PHE A 111 3.59 -10.56 -8.16
CA PHE A 111 3.18 -11.40 -7.04
C PHE A 111 4.29 -11.57 -5.99
N ILE A 112 5.51 -11.91 -6.40
CA ILE A 112 6.65 -12.04 -5.48
C ILE A 112 6.94 -10.71 -4.78
N SER A 113 6.87 -9.59 -5.50
CA SER A 113 7.09 -8.26 -4.92
C SER A 113 6.04 -7.91 -3.84
N LEU A 114 4.79 -8.36 -4.00
CA LEU A 114 3.75 -8.22 -2.97
C LEU A 114 4.02 -9.12 -1.77
N LEU A 115 4.45 -10.36 -2.01
CA LEU A 115 4.78 -11.28 -0.93
C LEU A 115 5.90 -10.72 -0.06
N LEU A 116 6.95 -10.17 -0.69
CA LEU A 116 8.03 -9.49 0.03
C LEU A 116 7.56 -8.25 0.79
N PHE A 117 6.65 -7.48 0.21
CA PHE A 117 6.04 -6.31 0.85
C PHE A 117 5.31 -6.71 2.14
N TYR A 118 4.38 -7.68 2.07
CA TYR A 118 3.64 -8.16 3.23
C TYR A 118 4.54 -8.87 4.26
N LEU A 119 5.57 -9.58 3.82
CA LEU A 119 6.55 -10.19 4.71
C LEU A 119 7.31 -9.13 5.50
N THR A 120 7.68 -8.01 4.87
CA THR A 120 8.36 -6.88 5.54
C THR A 120 7.47 -6.30 6.63
N ILE A 121 6.18 -6.07 6.32
CA ILE A 121 5.20 -5.59 7.31
C ILE A 121 5.05 -6.61 8.45
N GLY A 122 4.92 -7.90 8.13
CA GLY A 122 4.78 -8.96 9.12
C GLY A 122 5.98 -9.07 10.07
N VAL A 123 7.21 -9.01 9.55
CA VAL A 123 8.43 -9.03 10.36
C VAL A 123 8.50 -7.82 11.30
N PHE A 124 8.16 -6.64 10.79
CA PHE A 124 8.13 -5.42 11.59
C PHE A 124 7.10 -5.50 12.72
N PHE A 125 5.92 -6.03 12.41
CA PHE A 125 4.86 -6.29 13.38
C PHE A 125 5.29 -7.25 14.49
N LEU A 126 5.89 -8.39 14.12
CA LEU A 126 6.40 -9.37 15.07
C LEU A 126 7.51 -8.81 15.95
N THR A 127 8.37 -7.95 15.38
CA THR A 127 9.45 -7.29 16.11
C THR A 127 8.88 -6.34 17.16
N ARG A 128 7.93 -5.48 16.76
CA ARG A 128 7.29 -4.54 17.69
C ARG A 128 6.50 -5.27 18.77
N TYR A 129 5.80 -6.35 18.41
CA TYR A 129 5.14 -7.24 19.34
C TYR A 129 6.12 -7.82 20.37
N SER A 130 7.28 -8.29 19.94
CA SER A 130 8.30 -8.87 20.83
C SER A 130 8.89 -7.85 21.79
N ILE A 131 9.15 -6.62 21.30
CA ILE A 131 9.60 -5.49 22.14
C ILE A 131 8.53 -5.12 23.17
N LEU A 132 7.26 -5.09 22.76
CA LEU A 132 6.18 -4.77 23.68
C LEU A 132 6.04 -5.85 24.75
N LYS A 133 6.02 -7.12 24.35
CA LYS A 133 5.94 -8.25 25.29
C LYS A 133 7.07 -8.23 26.32
N THR A 134 8.31 -7.94 25.91
CA THR A 134 9.46 -7.86 26.83
C THR A 134 9.37 -6.67 27.78
N ALA A 135 8.99 -5.48 27.29
CA ALA A 135 8.77 -4.31 28.13
C ALA A 135 7.66 -4.54 29.18
N LEU A 136 6.62 -5.29 28.82
CA LEU A 136 5.53 -5.61 29.73
C LEU A 136 5.90 -6.66 30.77
N LEU A 137 6.59 -7.74 30.37
CA LEU A 137 7.13 -8.72 31.32
C LEU A 137 8.06 -8.09 32.37
N SER A 138 8.84 -7.06 31.99
CA SER A 138 9.68 -6.32 32.95
C SER A 138 8.92 -5.46 33.95
N GLN A 139 7.64 -5.16 33.69
CA GLN A 139 6.78 -4.42 34.64
C GLN A 139 5.96 -5.36 35.53
N GLU A 140 5.65 -6.58 35.08
CA GLU A 140 4.92 -7.58 35.89
C GLU A 140 5.64 -7.95 37.19
N GLU A 141 6.98 -7.80 37.25
CA GLU A 141 7.76 -7.97 38.49
C GLU A 141 7.39 -6.96 39.60
N SER A 142 6.65 -5.89 39.30
CA SER A 142 6.16 -4.92 40.29
C SER A 142 4.77 -5.22 40.87
N GLY A 143 4.12 -6.33 40.48
CA GLY A 143 2.94 -6.88 41.17
C GLY A 143 1.61 -6.12 41.04
N SER A 144 1.52 -5.08 40.19
CA SER A 144 0.27 -4.35 39.94
C SER A 144 -0.26 -4.59 38.53
N LEU A 145 -1.59 -4.64 38.35
CA LEU A 145 -2.25 -4.53 37.05
C LEU A 145 -1.77 -3.23 36.37
N ILE A 146 -0.88 -3.34 35.39
CA ILE A 146 -0.38 -2.17 34.66
C ILE A 146 -1.36 -1.82 33.56
N SER A 147 -2.07 -0.71 33.73
CA SER A 147 -2.80 -0.06 32.65
C SER A 147 -1.80 0.57 31.69
N ILE A 148 -1.63 -0.02 30.51
CA ILE A 148 -0.78 0.58 29.47
C ILE A 148 -1.68 1.48 28.62
N SER A 149 -1.35 2.76 28.50
CA SER A 149 -2.05 3.61 27.54
C SER A 149 -1.73 3.17 26.12
N PHE A 150 -2.77 2.83 25.35
CA PHE A 150 -2.64 2.47 23.93
C PHE A 150 -2.05 3.62 23.10
N GLU A 151 -2.16 4.85 23.58
CA GLU A 151 -1.60 6.04 22.94
C GLU A 151 -0.07 5.99 22.87
N ASN A 152 0.57 5.35 23.87
CA ASN A 152 2.03 5.19 23.90
C ASN A 152 2.53 4.13 22.89
N LEU A 153 1.64 3.28 22.37
CA LEU A 153 2.01 2.27 21.40
C LEU A 153 2.26 2.85 20.01
N ASN A 154 1.69 4.01 19.69
CA ASN A 154 1.81 4.70 18.39
C ASN A 154 1.68 3.74 17.19
N PHE A 155 0.79 2.76 17.29
CA PHE A 155 0.71 1.63 16.38
C PHE A 155 0.51 2.01 14.89
N PRO A 156 -0.33 3.02 14.55
CA PRO A 156 -0.41 3.51 13.17
C PRO A 156 0.94 4.00 12.61
N LEU A 157 1.74 4.70 13.40
CA LEU A 157 3.06 5.19 12.97
C LEU A 157 4.00 4.04 12.61
N TYR A 158 4.01 2.98 13.42
CA TYR A 158 4.84 1.80 13.18
C TYR A 158 4.44 1.08 11.89
N ILE A 159 3.14 0.93 11.63
CA ILE A 159 2.65 0.33 10.38
C ILE A 159 3.06 1.20 9.19
N PHE A 160 2.94 2.52 9.30
CA PHE A 160 3.35 3.43 8.24
C PHE A 160 4.86 3.32 7.91
N ILE A 161 5.73 3.24 8.93
CA ILE A 161 7.16 3.02 8.72
C ILE A 161 7.41 1.66 8.06
N ALA A 162 6.71 0.61 8.48
CA ALA A 162 6.81 -0.72 7.89
C ALA A 162 6.40 -0.74 6.41
N GLU A 163 5.36 0.01 6.04
CA GLU A 163 4.94 0.18 4.65
C GLU A 163 6.00 0.89 3.80
N ILE A 164 6.60 1.97 4.31
CA ILE A 164 7.69 2.67 3.62
C ILE A 164 8.85 1.70 3.36
N LEU A 165 9.27 0.95 4.37
CA LEU A 165 10.32 -0.07 4.23
C LEU A 165 9.92 -1.16 3.22
N GLY A 166 8.66 -1.62 3.28
CA GLY A 166 8.11 -2.57 2.32
C GLY A 166 8.20 -2.06 0.88
N PHE A 167 7.86 -0.80 0.63
CA PHE A 167 7.98 -0.19 -0.70
C PHE A 167 9.44 -0.13 -1.17
N VAL A 168 10.38 0.20 -0.27
CA VAL A 168 11.81 0.21 -0.58
C VAL A 168 12.30 -1.19 -0.96
N VAL A 169 11.98 -2.22 -0.17
CA VAL A 169 12.36 -3.62 -0.43
C VAL A 169 11.78 -4.09 -1.77
N MET A 170 10.49 -3.82 -1.99
CA MET A 170 9.78 -4.14 -3.22
C MET A 170 10.44 -3.48 -4.45
N TYR A 171 10.79 -2.19 -4.36
CA TYR A 171 11.47 -1.45 -5.42
C TYR A 171 12.86 -2.03 -5.73
N LEU A 172 13.67 -2.27 -4.70
CA LEU A 172 15.03 -2.82 -4.86
C LEU A 172 15.01 -4.20 -5.52
N PHE A 173 14.11 -5.08 -5.08
CA PHE A 173 13.94 -6.41 -5.66
C PHE A 173 13.60 -6.35 -7.15
N LEU A 174 12.63 -5.53 -7.53
CA LEU A 174 12.20 -5.40 -8.92
C LEU A 174 13.29 -4.77 -9.80
N LYS A 175 14.01 -3.77 -9.28
CA LYS A 175 15.14 -3.15 -9.99
C LYS A 175 16.29 -4.12 -10.22
N TYR A 176 16.63 -4.93 -9.21
CA TYR A 176 17.67 -5.95 -9.31
C TYR A 176 17.35 -7.01 -10.36
N ASN A 177 16.13 -7.53 -10.36
CA ASN A 177 15.71 -8.54 -11.34
C ASN A 177 15.69 -8.00 -12.77
N LYS A 178 15.36 -6.71 -12.96
CA LYS A 178 15.43 -6.08 -14.28
C LYS A 178 16.86 -5.97 -14.80
N SER A 179 17.84 -5.74 -13.92
CA SER A 179 19.26 -5.67 -14.32
C SER A 179 19.84 -7.01 -14.77
N LYS A 180 19.17 -8.13 -14.45
CA LYS A 180 19.61 -9.49 -14.80
C LYS A 180 18.88 -10.11 -15.99
N ALA A 181 17.80 -9.47 -16.44
CA ALA A 181 16.95 -9.93 -17.55
C ALA A 181 17.35 -9.23 -18.84
#